data_AF-A0A7S1CS08-F1
#
_entry.id   AF-A0A7S1CS08-F1
#
_cell.length_a   1.000
_cell.length_b   1.000
_cell.length_c   1.000
_cell.angle_alpha   90.00
_cell.angle_beta   90.00
_cell.angle_gamma   90.00
#
_symmetry.space_group_name_H-M   'P 1'
#
loop_
_entity.id
_entity.type
_entity.pdbx_description
1 polymer ?
#
loop_
_entity_poly.entity_id
_entity_poly.type
_entity_poly.pdbx_seq_one_letter_code
_entity_poly.pdbx_strand_id
1 'polypeptide(L)'
;HKLVFGLDANTYEKAKPGKQQDVLEWGQHYVSYDLTSCWGDVPNPANYTTFNSRTYLQPQLNKACKKTDKRANGDVNPKDFILFGKEDFKVVHTWKDNTGEKSYIEDMAFPTLNFPSDHGILATIVEPMTPTSNA
;
A
#
# COMPACT_ATOMS: atom_id res chain seq x y z
N HIS A 1 -21.11 0.24 -16.19
CA HIS A 1 -20.13 1.03 -15.42
C HIS A 1 -18.97 0.13 -15.04
N LYS A 2 -17.75 0.66 -14.92
CA LYS A 2 -16.55 -0.07 -14.49
C LYS A 2 -16.08 0.53 -13.16
N LEU A 3 -15.74 -0.30 -12.18
CA LEU A 3 -15.38 0.14 -10.83
C LEU A 3 -13.86 0.20 -10.69
N VAL A 4 -13.35 1.33 -10.20
CA VAL A 4 -11.96 1.50 -9.76
C VAL A 4 -12.00 2.25 -8.43
N PHE A 5 -11.30 1.76 -7.42
CA PHE A 5 -11.24 2.43 -6.12
C PHE A 5 -9.90 2.23 -5.42
N GLY A 6 -9.46 3.27 -4.73
CA GLY A 6 -8.29 3.23 -3.84
C GLY A 6 -8.72 2.99 -2.40
N LEU A 7 -7.87 2.33 -1.62
CA LEU A 7 -8.19 1.84 -0.29
C LEU A 7 -6.91 1.70 0.56
N ASP A 8 -6.98 2.13 1.81
CA ASP A 8 -6.11 1.63 2.89
C ASP A 8 -6.75 0.37 3.46
N ALA A 9 -6.23 -0.79 3.08
CA ALA A 9 -6.72 -2.10 3.53
C ALA A 9 -6.27 -2.45 4.94
N ASN A 10 -5.37 -1.65 5.52
CA ASN A 10 -4.79 -1.85 6.84
C ASN A 10 -4.27 -3.28 7.05
N THR A 11 -3.61 -3.82 6.01
CA THR A 11 -3.02 -5.17 5.97
C THR A 11 -1.60 -5.19 6.48
N TYR A 12 -1.11 -6.36 6.86
CA TYR A 12 0.19 -6.53 7.51
C TYR A 12 1.03 -7.60 6.81
N GLU A 13 2.35 -7.39 6.76
CA GLU A 13 3.31 -8.42 6.26
C GLU A 13 3.28 -9.67 7.16
N LYS A 14 3.13 -9.44 8.47
CA LYS A 14 3.09 -10.48 9.51
C LYS A 14 1.94 -10.17 10.45
N ALA A 15 0.74 -10.59 10.06
CA ALA A 15 -0.45 -10.31 10.85
C ALA A 15 -0.49 -11.08 12.17
N LYS A 16 -1.10 -10.47 13.18
CA LYS A 16 -1.50 -11.12 14.43
C LYS A 16 -2.92 -11.69 14.29
N PRO A 17 -3.10 -13.03 14.39
CA PRO A 17 -4.42 -13.66 14.28
C PRO A 17 -5.45 -13.04 15.23
N GLY A 18 -6.66 -12.79 14.73
CA GLY A 18 -7.76 -12.18 15.49
C GLY A 18 -7.63 -10.68 15.76
N LYS A 19 -6.57 -10.02 15.25
CA LYS A 19 -6.36 -8.57 15.43
C LYS A 19 -6.05 -7.84 14.13
N GLN A 20 -5.31 -8.46 13.22
CA GLN A 20 -4.77 -7.84 12.02
C GLN A 20 -5.08 -8.71 10.81
N GLN A 21 -5.29 -8.06 9.66
CA GLN A 21 -5.48 -8.75 8.38
C GLN A 21 -4.12 -9.02 7.74
N ASP A 22 -3.85 -10.27 7.35
CA ASP A 22 -2.67 -10.62 6.56
C ASP A 22 -2.84 -10.15 5.12
N VAL A 23 -1.77 -9.64 4.52
CA VAL A 23 -1.77 -9.10 3.16
C VAL A 23 -2.01 -10.16 2.09
N LEU A 24 -1.56 -11.40 2.30
CA LEU A 24 -1.77 -12.50 1.35
C LEU A 24 -3.20 -13.01 1.41
N GLU A 25 -3.76 -13.10 2.62
CA GLU A 25 -5.19 -13.41 2.82
C GLU A 25 -6.08 -12.32 2.21
N TRP A 26 -5.69 -11.05 2.33
CA TRP A 26 -6.36 -9.95 1.64
C TRP A 26 -6.32 -10.10 0.12
N GLY A 27 -5.15 -10.49 -0.41
CA GLY A 27 -4.95 -10.93 -1.79
C GLY A 27 -6.03 -11.90 -2.27
N GLN A 28 -6.13 -13.01 -1.56
CA GLN A 28 -7.12 -14.06 -1.83
C GLN A 28 -8.55 -13.54 -1.74
N HIS A 29 -8.82 -12.66 -0.78
CA HIS A 29 -10.16 -12.11 -0.55
C HIS A 29 -10.65 -11.28 -1.73
N TYR A 30 -9.88 -10.28 -2.22
CA TYR A 30 -10.36 -9.50 -3.36
C TYR A 30 -10.43 -10.32 -4.66
N VAL A 31 -9.55 -11.31 -4.85
CA VAL A 31 -9.63 -12.23 -5.99
C VAL A 31 -10.92 -13.05 -5.96
N SER A 32 -11.42 -13.41 -4.78
CA SER A 32 -12.70 -14.13 -4.66
C SER A 32 -13.93 -13.32 -5.10
N TYR A 33 -13.78 -12.00 -5.30
CA TYR A 33 -14.80 -11.10 -5.81
C TYR A 33 -14.58 -10.71 -7.29
N ASP A 34 -13.78 -11.48 -8.04
CA ASP A 34 -13.39 -11.19 -9.43
C ASP A 34 -12.69 -9.82 -9.60
N LEU A 35 -12.04 -9.34 -8.53
CA LEU A 35 -11.21 -8.14 -8.55
C LEU A 35 -9.73 -8.51 -8.66
N THR A 36 -8.95 -7.55 -9.13
CA THR A 36 -7.48 -7.54 -9.02
C THR A 36 -7.02 -6.20 -8.48
N SER A 37 -5.71 -6.05 -8.27
CA SER A 37 -5.11 -4.82 -7.76
C SER A 37 -4.01 -4.28 -8.65
N CYS A 38 -3.58 -3.05 -8.39
CA CYS A 38 -2.33 -2.50 -8.95
C CYS A 38 -1.09 -3.34 -8.60
N TRP A 39 -1.18 -4.23 -7.62
CA TRP A 39 -0.14 -5.18 -7.22
C TRP A 39 -0.37 -6.60 -7.77
N GLY A 40 -1.40 -6.79 -8.59
CA GLY A 40 -1.82 -8.09 -9.14
C GLY A 40 -2.69 -8.90 -8.17
N ASP A 41 -2.80 -10.20 -8.41
CA ASP A 41 -3.64 -11.14 -7.64
C ASP A 41 -2.95 -11.63 -6.35
N VAL A 42 -1.62 -11.58 -6.32
CA VAL A 42 -0.79 -12.00 -5.18
C VAL A 42 0.12 -10.84 -4.81
N PRO A 43 -0.24 -10.03 -3.80
CA PRO A 43 0.55 -8.87 -3.42
C PRO A 43 1.86 -9.30 -2.77
N ASN A 44 2.92 -8.51 -2.96
CA ASN A 44 4.20 -8.72 -2.30
C ASN A 44 4.13 -8.21 -0.84
N PRO A 45 4.31 -9.07 0.18
CA PRO A 45 4.26 -8.64 1.58
C PRO A 45 5.33 -7.62 1.98
N ALA A 46 6.44 -7.57 1.25
CA ALA A 46 7.53 -6.62 1.47
C ALA A 46 7.34 -5.29 0.70
N ASN A 47 6.23 -5.11 -0.01
CA ASN A 47 5.95 -3.86 -0.73
C ASN A 47 5.30 -2.82 0.19
N TYR A 48 6.10 -2.27 1.10
CA TYR A 48 5.60 -1.35 2.11
C TYR A 48 5.09 -0.05 1.50
N THR A 49 3.96 0.41 2.00
CA THR A 49 3.35 1.69 1.67
C THR A 49 3.27 2.61 2.88
N THR A 50 3.51 2.10 4.09
CA THR A 50 3.62 2.88 5.32
C THR A 50 4.99 2.75 5.96
N PHE A 51 5.42 3.80 6.66
CA PHE A 51 6.52 3.73 7.62
C PHE A 51 6.36 4.80 8.71
N ASN A 52 5.35 4.61 9.58
CA ASN A 52 5.08 5.53 10.68
C ASN A 52 6.02 5.27 11.86
N SER A 53 7.21 5.85 11.84
CA SER A 53 8.12 5.87 12.99
C SER A 53 8.37 7.30 13.46
N ARG A 54 7.95 7.61 14.69
CA ARG A 54 8.15 8.93 15.28
C ARG A 54 9.48 8.97 16.01
N THR A 55 10.38 9.85 15.57
CA THR A 55 11.60 10.18 16.32
C THR A 55 11.38 11.44 17.15
N TYR A 56 12.21 11.67 18.16
CA TYR A 56 12.12 12.72 19.21
C TYR A 56 11.86 14.17 18.77
N LEU A 57 11.75 14.48 17.47
CA LEU A 57 11.65 15.84 16.91
C LEU A 57 10.23 16.27 16.52
N GLN A 58 9.18 15.49 16.83
CA GLN A 58 7.79 15.87 16.55
C GLN A 58 7.09 16.34 17.85
N PRO A 59 6.37 17.48 17.84
CA PRO A 59 5.79 18.10 19.05
C PRO A 59 4.68 17.26 19.75
N GLN A 60 4.25 16.13 19.18
CA GLN A 60 3.33 15.20 19.82
C GLN A 60 4.09 13.98 20.40
N LEU A 61 4.61 14.18 21.61
CA LEU A 61 5.65 13.41 22.31
C LEU A 61 5.29 12.03 22.92
N ASN A 62 4.21 11.35 22.51
CA ASN A 62 3.81 10.11 23.20
C ASN A 62 4.32 8.79 22.56
N LYS A 63 5.07 8.84 21.44
CA LYS A 63 5.53 7.64 20.70
C LYS A 63 6.95 7.77 20.12
N ALA A 64 7.80 8.61 20.70
CA ALA A 64 9.16 8.81 20.21
C ALA A 64 10.03 7.56 20.42
N CYS A 65 10.82 7.19 19.41
CA CYS A 65 11.80 6.11 19.48
C CYS A 65 13.21 6.57 19.06
N LYS A 66 14.23 5.79 19.44
CA LYS A 66 15.61 6.03 18.99
C LYS A 66 15.72 5.83 17.49
N LYS A 67 16.68 6.52 16.86
CA LYS A 67 16.96 6.38 15.42
C LYS A 67 17.24 4.93 15.01
N THR A 68 17.86 4.15 15.89
CA THR A 68 18.16 2.72 15.68
C THR A 68 16.93 1.83 15.74
N ASP A 69 15.86 2.29 16.39
CA ASP A 69 14.70 1.46 16.71
C ASP A 69 13.48 1.83 15.86
N LYS A 70 13.66 2.71 14.86
CA LYS A 70 12.58 3.25 14.05
C LYS A 70 11.76 2.18 13.37
N ARG A 71 12.43 1.22 12.72
CA ARG A 71 11.74 0.15 12.00
C ARG A 71 11.01 -0.79 12.96
N ALA A 72 11.63 -1.13 14.08
CA ALA A 72 11.04 -2.01 15.08
C ALA A 72 9.82 -1.40 15.79
N ASN A 73 9.80 -0.09 15.98
CA ASN A 73 8.70 0.63 16.62
C ASN A 73 7.74 1.29 15.63
N GLY A 74 8.04 1.20 14.33
CA GLY A 74 7.28 1.82 13.27
C GLY A 74 6.18 0.90 12.74
N ASP A 75 5.11 1.51 12.23
CA ASP A 75 4.11 0.78 11.44
C ASP A 75 4.57 0.70 9.98
N VAL A 76 5.23 -0.40 9.63
CA VAL A 76 5.86 -0.64 8.32
C VAL A 76 5.18 -1.81 7.64
N ASN A 77 4.18 -1.54 6.80
CA ASN A 77 3.32 -2.58 6.24
C ASN A 77 2.82 -2.23 4.81
N PRO A 78 2.45 -3.25 4.02
CA PRO A 78 1.86 -3.08 2.69
C PRO A 78 0.35 -2.85 2.81
N LYS A 79 -0.09 -1.61 3.04
CA LYS A 79 -1.49 -1.32 3.40
C LYS A 79 -2.35 -0.79 2.26
N ASP A 80 -1.75 -0.13 1.27
CA ASP A 80 -2.48 0.67 0.29
C ASP A 80 -2.65 -0.08 -1.04
N PHE A 81 -3.88 -0.07 -1.57
CA PHE A 81 -4.28 -0.78 -2.78
C PHE A 81 -5.14 0.10 -3.68
N ILE A 82 -5.03 -0.13 -4.99
CA ILE A 82 -6.02 0.30 -5.99
C ILE A 82 -6.62 -0.95 -6.59
N LEU A 83 -7.92 -1.14 -6.43
CA LEU A 83 -8.68 -2.32 -6.88
C LEU A 83 -9.60 -1.99 -8.05
N PHE A 84 -9.77 -2.97 -8.92
CA PHE A 84 -10.62 -2.90 -10.10
C PHE A 84 -10.98 -4.31 -10.60
N GLY A 85 -11.98 -4.43 -11.47
CA GLY A 85 -12.38 -5.72 -12.04
C GLY A 85 -11.24 -6.37 -12.81
N LYS A 86 -11.01 -7.67 -12.58
CA LYS A 86 -9.87 -8.40 -13.16
C LYS A 86 -9.85 -8.39 -14.69
N GLU A 87 -11.02 -8.50 -15.30
CA GLU A 87 -11.20 -8.48 -16.76
C GLU A 87 -11.51 -7.08 -17.30
N ASP A 88 -11.50 -6.05 -16.45
CA ASP A 88 -11.85 -4.69 -16.83
C ASP A 88 -10.63 -3.88 -17.26
N PHE A 89 -9.49 -4.09 -16.59
CA PHE A 89 -8.28 -3.31 -16.81
C PHE A 89 -7.01 -4.14 -16.64
N LYS A 90 -5.98 -3.78 -17.40
CA LYS A 90 -4.60 -4.23 -17.18
C LYS A 90 -3.75 -3.10 -16.59
N VAL A 91 -2.82 -3.44 -15.71
CA VAL A 91 -1.84 -2.49 -15.15
C VAL A 91 -0.77 -2.21 -16.19
N VAL A 92 -0.54 -0.93 -16.49
CA VAL A 92 0.59 -0.48 -17.32
C VAL A 92 1.79 -0.17 -16.45
N HIS A 93 1.57 0.59 -15.38
CA HIS A 93 2.64 1.01 -14.49
C HIS A 93 2.07 1.41 -13.12
N THR A 94 2.73 1.01 -12.05
CA THR A 94 2.38 1.38 -10.67
C THR A 94 3.63 1.90 -9.97
N TRP A 95 3.48 2.99 -9.21
CA TRP A 95 4.56 3.57 -8.42
C TRP A 95 4.08 4.07 -7.07
N LYS A 96 5.03 4.27 -6.17
CA LYS A 96 4.84 4.84 -4.84
C LYS A 96 5.57 6.18 -4.74
N ASP A 97 5.13 7.04 -3.83
CA ASP A 97 5.84 8.29 -3.50
C ASP A 97 5.75 8.59 -2.00
N ASN A 98 6.89 8.78 -1.35
CA ASN A 98 7.00 9.24 0.04
C ASN A 98 7.85 10.52 0.19
N THR A 99 8.12 11.19 -0.93
CA THR A 99 8.95 12.39 -1.04
C THR A 99 8.17 13.63 -1.47
N GLY A 100 7.07 13.44 -2.21
CA GLY A 100 6.34 14.51 -2.90
C GLY A 100 6.89 14.82 -4.29
N GLU A 101 7.91 14.07 -4.73
CA GLU A 101 8.63 14.26 -5.99
C GLU A 101 8.42 13.06 -6.94
N LYS A 102 7.36 12.27 -6.74
CA LYS A 102 7.07 11.03 -7.48
C LYS A 102 8.18 9.98 -7.34
N SER A 103 8.86 9.97 -6.20
CA SER A 103 9.91 9.00 -5.90
C SER A 103 9.68 8.34 -4.55
N TYR A 104 10.06 7.07 -4.43
CA TYR A 104 9.95 6.32 -3.19
C TYR A 104 11.33 5.97 -2.65
N ILE A 105 11.63 6.45 -1.45
CA ILE A 105 12.86 6.11 -0.72
C ILE A 105 12.52 4.96 0.23
N GLU A 106 13.01 3.77 -0.10
CA GLU A 106 12.88 2.59 0.76
C GLU A 106 13.56 2.81 2.12
N ASP A 107 12.99 2.23 3.17
CA ASP A 107 13.43 2.38 4.58
C ASP A 107 13.46 3.83 5.12
N MET A 108 12.81 4.80 4.45
CA MET A 108 12.58 6.13 4.99
C MET A 108 11.33 6.15 5.87
N ALA A 109 11.45 6.65 7.10
CA ALA A 109 10.28 6.95 7.93
C ALA A 109 9.60 8.25 7.46
N PHE A 110 8.28 8.23 7.33
CA PHE A 110 7.44 9.38 6.99
C PHE A 110 6.20 9.41 7.92
N PRO A 111 5.65 10.58 8.27
CA PRO A 111 5.85 11.88 7.63
C PRO A 111 7.22 12.52 7.87
N THR A 112 7.61 13.39 6.94
CA THR A 112 8.78 14.28 7.00
C THR A 112 8.30 15.75 6.98
N LEU A 113 9.22 16.72 7.06
CA LEU A 113 8.86 18.14 6.91
C LEU A 113 8.27 18.46 5.53
N ASN A 114 8.63 17.69 4.51
CA ASN A 114 8.23 17.91 3.12
C ASN A 114 7.13 16.93 2.66
N PHE A 115 6.88 15.86 3.42
CA PHE A 115 5.88 14.86 3.11
C PHE A 115 4.98 14.60 4.34
N PRO A 116 3.72 15.07 4.34
CA PRO A 116 2.94 15.21 5.58
C PRO A 116 2.21 13.92 6.03
N SER A 117 2.23 12.86 5.22
CA SER A 117 1.50 11.61 5.47
C SER A 117 2.42 10.52 6.03
N ASP A 118 1.85 9.58 6.80
CA ASP A 118 2.48 8.32 7.21
C ASP A 118 2.20 7.15 6.25
N HIS A 119 1.38 7.39 5.22
CA HIS A 119 1.19 6.57 4.04
C HIS A 119 1.82 7.22 2.82
N GLY A 120 2.51 6.43 2.01
CA GLY A 120 3.00 6.85 0.70
C GLY A 120 1.84 7.01 -0.27
N ILE A 121 1.98 7.93 -1.22
CA ILE A 121 1.04 8.03 -2.33
C ILE A 121 1.21 6.78 -3.19
N LEU A 122 0.10 6.15 -3.53
CA LEU A 122 0.03 5.07 -4.50
C LEU A 122 -0.65 5.57 -5.77
N ALA A 123 0.00 5.36 -6.91
CA ALA A 123 -0.55 5.72 -8.20
C ALA A 123 -0.33 4.60 -9.22
N THR A 124 -1.31 4.44 -10.12
CA THR A 124 -1.26 3.43 -11.16
C THR A 124 -1.85 3.96 -12.46
N ILE A 125 -1.25 3.57 -13.58
CA ILE A 125 -1.82 3.71 -14.92
C ILE A 125 -2.43 2.37 -15.29
N VAL A 126 -3.70 2.38 -15.68
CA VAL A 126 -4.44 1.21 -16.13
C VAL A 126 -5.03 1.45 -17.51
N GLU A 127 -5.08 0.40 -18.32
CA GLU A 127 -5.70 0.41 -19.64
C GLU A 127 -6.92 -0.50 -19.64
N PRO A 128 -8.06 -0.07 -20.22
CA PRO A 128 -9.23 -0.93 -20.37
C PRO A 128 -8.88 -2.17 -21.19
N MET A 129 -9.34 -3.34 -20.73
CA MET A 129 -9.27 -4.56 -21.51
C MET A 129 -10.44 -4.58 -22.50
N THR A 130 -10.14 -4.91 -23.76
CA THR A 130 -11.18 -5.10 -24.78
C THR A 130 -11.81 -6.48 -24.54
N PRO A 131 -13.15 -6.61 -24.52
CA PRO A 131 -13.77 -7.92 -24.43
C PRO A 131 -13.28 -8.77 -25.60
N THR A 132 -12.74 -9.95 -25.32
CA THR A 132 -12.54 -10.96 -26.36
C THR A 132 -13.91 -11.27 -26.94
N SER A 133 -14.13 -10.90 -28.21
CA SER A 133 -15.29 -11.34 -28.96
C SER A 133 -15.23 -12.87 -29.02
N ASN A 134 -16.06 -13.55 -28.23
CA ASN A 134 -16.22 -14.99 -28.35
C ASN A 134 -16.71 -15.28 -29.78
N ALA A 135 -15.88 -15.96 -30.56
CA ALA A 135 -16.23 -16.59 -31.82
C ALA A 135 -16.96 -17.91 -31.57
#